data_AF-A0A1L6XCC6-F1
#
_entry.id   AF-A0A1L6XCC6-F1
#
_cell.length_a   1.000
_cell.length_b   1.000
_cell.length_c   1.000
_cell.angle_alpha   90.00
_cell.angle_beta   90.00
_cell.angle_gamma   90.00
#
_symmetry.space_group_name_H-M   'P 1'
#
loop_
_entity.id
_entity.type
_entity.pdbx_description
1 polymer ?
#
loop_
_entity_poly.entity_id
_entity_poly.type
_entity_poly.pdbx_seq_one_letter_code
_entity_poly.pdbx_strand_id
1 'polypeptide(L)'
;MEQTTTKLSVMNVFKFAGAIIAFLIGSGFASGQEVLQFFTNYGLKGILGVFVAMTLFVVLGAVLMRYGFNHRNELASNGIRHYCGKIFGTFMEWYTPFFCFLIGVIMVSGAGATVNEYFGWPNLVGTVGMTVIVFITTLFGFNRLIDIISYLGPLTILFTIVIAGISLLKNPGGLATADDVLRSSKGIIYGAGNQSFSWVLSAFLFVANNIVVGVPFITVLGKSAKNKKEAVLGGVFAGIALMASALLLNLAMLSEIGQVLKVQVPVLLLAGNISTIISFFFSLILLEEIFSTAAPMTWTVAYSLVGRNASKNKYRLIILALTIITFVISQVPFGQLVAVIYPITGYIGVILIFLIIGREIYDFVKHNRSTENSAELAENMKVGLANDATKDK
;
A
#
# COMPACT_ATOMS: atom_id res chain seq x y z
N MET A 1 12.97 15.39 -32.88
CA MET A 1 11.59 15.05 -32.47
C MET A 1 11.13 16.09 -31.48
N GLU A 2 10.24 16.96 -31.95
CA GLU A 2 9.64 18.04 -31.19
C GLU A 2 8.89 17.46 -29.97
N GLN A 3 9.39 17.70 -28.77
CA GLN A 3 8.63 17.40 -27.56
C GLN A 3 7.48 18.39 -27.51
N THR A 4 6.33 18.03 -28.08
CA THR A 4 5.05 18.69 -27.75
C THR A 4 4.97 18.75 -26.22
N THR A 5 5.13 19.93 -25.65
CA THR A 5 5.04 20.20 -24.22
C THR A 5 3.57 20.06 -23.84
N THR A 6 3.13 18.81 -23.69
CA THR A 6 1.79 18.48 -23.23
C THR A 6 1.59 19.18 -21.89
N LYS A 7 0.73 20.20 -21.87
CA LYS A 7 0.46 21.05 -20.70
C LYS A 7 0.12 20.17 -19.50
N LEU A 8 0.71 20.48 -18.34
CA LEU A 8 0.44 19.79 -17.08
C LEU A 8 -1.06 19.79 -16.79
N SER A 9 -1.67 18.61 -16.72
CA SER A 9 -3.04 18.44 -16.26
C SER A 9 -3.06 18.17 -14.76
N VAL A 10 -3.48 19.16 -13.97
CA VAL A 10 -3.67 19.03 -12.51
C VAL A 10 -4.69 17.93 -12.20
N MET A 11 -5.73 17.81 -13.02
CA MET A 11 -6.72 16.74 -12.90
C MET A 11 -6.09 15.34 -13.01
N ASN A 12 -5.13 15.15 -13.93
CA ASN A 12 -4.44 13.87 -14.07
C ASN A 12 -3.57 13.55 -12.85
N VAL A 13 -2.91 14.55 -12.27
CA VAL A 13 -2.12 14.39 -11.04
C VAL A 13 -3.00 13.86 -9.91
N PHE A 14 -4.18 14.45 -9.69
CA PHE A 14 -5.10 13.96 -8.66
C PHE A 14 -5.68 12.59 -8.98
N LYS A 15 -5.93 12.26 -10.25
CA LYS A 15 -6.36 10.91 -10.66
C LYS A 15 -5.29 9.86 -10.34
N PHE A 16 -4.02 10.14 -10.64
CA PHE A 16 -2.93 9.22 -10.28
C PHE A 16 -2.76 9.10 -8.78
N ALA A 17 -2.81 10.22 -8.05
CA ALA A 17 -2.73 10.20 -6.60
C ALA A 17 -3.86 9.35 -5.98
N GLY A 18 -5.10 9.61 -6.38
CA GLY A 18 -6.27 8.87 -5.92
C GLY A 18 -6.20 7.37 -6.26
N ALA A 19 -5.73 7.01 -7.46
CA ALA A 19 -5.57 5.60 -7.84
C ALA A 19 -4.52 4.86 -7.01
N ILE A 20 -3.39 5.50 -6.70
CA ILE A 20 -2.37 4.92 -5.81
C ILE A 20 -2.90 4.78 -4.39
N ILE A 21 -3.57 5.82 -3.87
CA ILE A 21 -4.14 5.80 -2.53
C ILE A 21 -5.21 4.71 -2.42
N ALA A 22 -6.15 4.62 -3.37
CA ALA A 22 -7.19 3.60 -3.38
C ALA A 22 -6.64 2.17 -3.55
N PHE A 23 -5.46 2.01 -4.16
CA PHE A 23 -4.80 0.71 -4.25
C PHE A 23 -4.06 0.32 -2.96
N LEU A 24 -3.42 1.29 -2.31
CA LEU A 24 -2.62 1.03 -1.10
C LEU A 24 -3.48 1.02 0.18
N ILE A 25 -4.57 1.77 0.22
CA ILE A 25 -5.53 1.71 1.31
C ILE A 25 -6.39 0.48 1.09
N GLY A 26 -6.17 -0.54 1.91
CA GLY A 26 -7.11 -1.65 2.08
C GLY A 26 -7.81 -1.59 3.43
N SER A 27 -8.58 -2.63 3.74
CA SER A 27 -9.32 -2.70 5.01
C SER A 27 -8.44 -2.67 6.26
N GLY A 28 -7.16 -3.05 6.17
CA GLY A 28 -6.19 -2.94 7.26
C GLY A 28 -5.90 -1.49 7.67
N PHE A 29 -5.82 -0.59 6.69
CA PHE A 29 -5.72 0.85 6.93
C PHE A 29 -7.09 1.42 7.36
N ALA A 30 -8.17 1.07 6.64
CA ALA A 30 -9.50 1.62 6.89
C ALA A 30 -10.04 1.25 8.28
N SER A 31 -9.79 0.03 8.77
CA SER A 31 -10.10 -0.40 10.14
C SER A 31 -9.29 0.35 11.20
N GLY A 32 -8.17 0.96 10.82
CA GLY A 32 -7.18 1.59 11.71
C GLY A 32 -6.14 0.61 12.25
N GLN A 33 -6.24 -0.68 11.95
CA GLN A 33 -5.40 -1.69 12.58
C GLN A 33 -3.93 -1.62 12.16
N GLU A 34 -3.67 -1.28 10.90
CA GLU A 34 -2.31 -1.01 10.44
C GLU A 34 -1.73 0.24 11.12
N VAL A 35 -2.47 1.34 11.12
CA VAL A 35 -1.99 2.60 11.71
C VAL A 35 -1.75 2.42 13.22
N LEU A 36 -2.62 1.65 13.90
CA LEU A 36 -2.49 1.33 15.31
C LEU A 36 -1.14 0.66 15.61
N GLN A 37 -0.85 -0.44 14.92
CA GLN A 37 0.33 -1.25 15.20
C GLN A 37 1.64 -0.62 14.70
N PHE A 38 1.59 0.08 13.57
CA PHE A 38 2.79 0.63 12.93
C PHE A 38 3.15 2.03 13.43
N PHE A 39 2.20 2.80 13.97
CA PHE A 39 2.44 4.17 14.42
C PHE A 39 1.89 4.44 15.82
N THR A 40 0.60 4.22 16.06
CA THR A 40 -0.07 4.70 17.29
C THR A 40 0.46 4.03 18.56
N ASN A 41 0.78 2.74 18.50
CA ASN A 41 1.32 2.00 19.64
C ASN A 41 2.72 2.50 20.07
N TYR A 42 3.38 3.31 19.25
CA TYR A 42 4.64 3.99 19.57
C TYR A 42 4.45 5.36 20.24
N GLY A 43 3.21 5.73 20.59
CA GLY A 43 2.90 6.99 21.26
C GLY A 43 3.21 8.20 20.40
N LEU A 44 3.67 9.29 21.04
CA LEU A 44 4.03 10.51 20.33
C LEU A 44 5.18 10.32 19.34
N LYS A 45 6.08 9.34 19.57
CA LYS A 45 7.14 9.00 18.59
C LYS A 45 6.57 8.40 17.31
N GLY A 46 5.38 7.80 17.36
CA GLY A 46 4.65 7.34 16.19
C GLY A 46 4.41 8.43 15.16
N ILE A 47 4.22 9.68 15.60
CA ILE A 47 4.04 10.86 14.73
C ILE A 47 5.30 11.08 13.86
N LEU A 48 6.49 10.95 14.46
CA LEU A 48 7.75 11.04 13.71
C LEU A 48 7.87 9.88 12.71
N GLY A 49 7.44 8.69 13.11
CA GLY A 49 7.35 7.53 12.22
C GLY A 49 6.48 7.79 10.98
N VAL A 50 5.33 8.46 11.15
CA VAL A 50 4.46 8.85 10.03
C VAL A 50 5.18 9.77 9.05
N PHE A 51 5.97 10.74 9.52
CA PHE A 51 6.77 11.61 8.63
C PHE A 51 7.90 10.88 7.91
N VAL A 52 8.55 9.92 8.56
CA VAL A 52 9.53 9.02 7.91
C VAL A 52 8.84 8.24 6.79
N ALA A 53 7.70 7.63 7.07
CA ALA A 53 6.93 6.88 6.08
C ALA A 53 6.43 7.78 4.93
N MET A 54 6.00 9.01 5.23
CA MET A 54 5.62 10.02 4.23
C MET A 54 6.76 10.31 3.26
N THR A 55 7.96 10.55 3.78
CA THR A 55 9.14 10.81 2.95
C THR A 55 9.43 9.64 2.01
N LEU A 56 9.39 8.41 2.55
CA LEU A 56 9.64 7.21 1.75
C LEU A 56 8.56 7.00 0.67
N PHE A 57 7.27 7.15 0.99
CA PHE A 57 6.20 7.03 -0.01
C PHE A 57 6.28 8.11 -1.09
N VAL A 58 6.64 9.35 -0.74
CA VAL A 58 6.86 10.43 -1.70
C VAL A 58 7.96 10.06 -2.69
N VAL A 59 9.12 9.61 -2.17
CA VAL A 59 10.27 9.23 -2.99
C VAL A 59 9.93 8.03 -3.88
N LEU A 60 9.42 6.95 -3.29
CA LEU A 60 9.13 5.71 -4.02
C LEU A 60 7.99 5.90 -5.01
N GLY A 61 6.92 6.62 -4.64
CA GLY A 61 5.82 6.94 -5.54
C GLY A 61 6.30 7.72 -6.77
N ALA A 62 7.14 8.75 -6.56
CA ALA A 62 7.74 9.51 -7.65
C ALA A 62 8.62 8.65 -8.57
N VAL A 63 9.49 7.82 -7.99
CA VAL A 63 10.41 6.92 -8.71
C VAL A 63 9.64 5.91 -9.55
N LEU A 64 8.68 5.20 -8.96
CA LEU A 64 7.95 4.13 -9.63
C LEU A 64 7.02 4.66 -10.73
N MET A 65 6.34 5.80 -10.50
CA MET A 65 5.54 6.45 -11.53
C MET A 65 6.41 6.93 -12.70
N ARG A 66 7.58 7.52 -12.40
CA ARG A 66 8.55 7.94 -13.41
C ARG A 66 9.05 6.75 -14.23
N TYR A 67 9.36 5.65 -13.56
CA TYR A 67 9.78 4.41 -14.22
C TYR A 67 8.72 3.93 -15.22
N GLY A 68 7.46 3.87 -14.77
CA GLY A 68 6.33 3.52 -15.62
C GLY A 68 6.24 4.40 -16.86
N PHE A 69 6.30 5.74 -16.68
CA PHE A 69 6.23 6.68 -17.78
C PHE A 69 7.37 6.51 -18.80
N ASN A 70 8.59 6.29 -18.31
CA ASN A 70 9.78 6.14 -19.16
C ASN A 70 9.74 4.85 -20.00
N HIS A 71 9.18 3.77 -19.46
CA HIS A 71 9.16 2.44 -20.09
C HIS A 71 7.78 2.09 -20.69
N ARG A 72 6.94 3.09 -20.96
CA ARG A 72 5.56 2.90 -21.44
C ARG A 72 5.44 2.24 -22.81
N ASN A 73 6.48 2.37 -23.65
CA ASN A 73 6.51 1.80 -25.00
C ASN A 73 7.09 0.37 -25.03
N GLU A 74 7.50 -0.17 -23.89
CA GLU A 74 8.08 -1.51 -23.80
C GLU A 74 7.00 -2.53 -23.44
N LEU A 75 6.72 -3.46 -24.36
CA LEU A 75 5.72 -4.52 -24.15
C LEU A 75 6.03 -5.42 -22.95
N ALA A 76 7.30 -5.60 -22.62
CA ALA A 76 7.77 -6.52 -21.58
C ALA A 76 8.30 -5.81 -20.32
N SER A 77 8.12 -4.49 -20.15
CA SER A 77 8.64 -3.82 -18.96
C SER A 77 7.89 -4.27 -17.71
N ASN A 78 8.62 -4.98 -16.86
CA ASN A 78 8.21 -5.48 -15.56
C ASN A 78 9.06 -4.74 -14.51
N GLY A 79 8.42 -3.82 -13.77
CA GLY A 79 9.10 -3.00 -12.76
C GLY A 79 9.83 -3.84 -11.71
N ILE A 80 9.26 -4.97 -11.30
CA ILE A 80 9.92 -5.90 -10.36
C ILE A 80 11.21 -6.42 -10.98
N ARG A 81 11.20 -6.97 -12.19
CA ARG A 81 12.41 -7.52 -12.81
C ARG A 81 13.47 -6.46 -13.09
N HIS A 82 13.07 -5.24 -13.42
CA HIS A 82 14.01 -4.14 -13.65
C HIS A 82 14.81 -3.81 -12.39
N TYR A 83 14.13 -3.64 -11.25
CA TYR A 83 14.80 -3.28 -9.99
C TYR A 83 15.46 -4.48 -9.30
N CYS A 84 14.85 -5.66 -9.36
CA CYS A 84 15.28 -6.85 -8.62
C CYS A 84 16.26 -7.74 -9.39
N GLY A 85 16.43 -7.54 -10.69
CA GLY A 85 17.18 -8.45 -11.54
C GLY A 85 16.54 -9.85 -11.63
N LYS A 86 17.29 -10.82 -12.16
CA LYS A 86 16.76 -12.16 -12.47
C LYS A 86 16.43 -12.98 -11.21
N ILE A 87 17.33 -13.00 -10.22
CA ILE A 87 17.21 -13.89 -9.05
C ILE A 87 16.11 -13.38 -8.12
N PHE A 88 16.27 -12.18 -7.56
CA PHE A 88 15.28 -11.62 -6.64
C PHE A 88 13.95 -11.31 -7.34
N GLY A 89 13.98 -10.95 -8.64
CA GLY A 89 12.76 -10.78 -9.42
C GLY A 89 11.95 -12.07 -9.55
N THR A 90 12.60 -13.23 -9.76
CA THR A 90 11.92 -14.53 -9.80
C THR A 90 11.33 -14.89 -8.43
N PHE A 91 12.06 -14.61 -7.34
CA PHE A 91 11.53 -14.79 -5.99
C PHE A 91 10.26 -13.95 -5.78
N MET A 92 10.29 -12.66 -6.15
CA MET A 92 9.13 -11.76 -6.01
C MET A 92 7.94 -12.19 -6.87
N GLU A 93 8.16 -12.79 -8.05
CA GLU A 93 7.09 -13.34 -8.90
C GLU A 93 6.32 -14.48 -8.22
N TRP A 94 6.99 -15.29 -7.38
CA TRP A 94 6.34 -16.32 -6.57
C TRP A 94 5.81 -15.79 -5.24
N TYR A 95 6.55 -14.87 -4.61
CA TYR A 95 6.18 -14.30 -3.33
C TYR A 95 4.94 -13.43 -3.42
N THR A 96 4.77 -12.64 -4.50
CA THR A 96 3.66 -11.70 -4.62
C THR A 96 2.29 -12.40 -4.58
N PRO A 97 2.03 -13.46 -5.39
CA PRO A 97 0.78 -14.23 -5.26
C PRO A 97 0.62 -14.90 -3.89
N PHE A 98 1.70 -15.41 -3.30
CA PHE A 98 1.64 -15.96 -1.94
C PHE A 98 1.24 -14.89 -0.92
N PHE A 99 1.79 -13.68 -1.02
CA PHE A 99 1.41 -12.58 -0.15
C PHE A 99 -0.03 -12.12 -0.40
N CYS A 100 -0.53 -12.12 -1.65
CA CYS A 100 -1.95 -11.89 -1.94
C CYS A 100 -2.86 -12.91 -1.22
N PHE A 101 -2.45 -14.18 -1.15
CA PHE A 101 -3.19 -15.18 -0.37
C PHE A 101 -3.24 -14.81 1.11
N LEU A 102 -2.11 -14.40 1.69
CA LEU A 102 -2.05 -13.97 3.09
C LEU A 102 -2.87 -12.71 3.36
N ILE A 103 -2.92 -11.75 2.41
CA ILE A 103 -3.84 -10.61 2.49
C ILE A 103 -5.28 -11.13 2.52
N GLY A 104 -5.67 -12.06 1.65
CA GLY A 104 -7.00 -12.67 1.68
C GLY A 104 -7.35 -13.27 3.06
N VAL A 105 -6.40 -13.94 3.71
CA VAL A 105 -6.56 -14.46 5.09
C VAL A 105 -6.83 -13.33 6.08
N ILE A 106 -6.02 -12.26 6.04
CA ILE A 106 -6.16 -11.08 6.89
C ILE A 106 -7.54 -10.42 6.68
N MET A 107 -7.97 -10.27 5.41
CA MET A 107 -9.26 -9.68 5.07
C MET A 107 -10.43 -10.50 5.64
N VAL A 108 -10.44 -11.82 5.45
CA VAL A 108 -11.52 -12.67 5.98
C VAL A 108 -11.57 -12.61 7.52
N SER A 109 -10.42 -12.58 8.18
CA SER A 109 -10.34 -12.40 9.64
C SER A 109 -10.88 -11.02 10.08
N GLY A 110 -10.52 -9.97 9.34
CA GLY A 110 -11.06 -8.62 9.53
C GLY A 110 -12.59 -8.55 9.39
N ALA A 111 -13.17 -9.37 8.51
CA ALA A 111 -14.63 -9.48 8.38
C ALA A 111 -15.27 -10.05 9.64
N GLY A 112 -14.66 -11.11 10.19
CA GLY A 112 -15.05 -11.69 11.47
C GLY A 112 -15.03 -10.65 12.59
N ALA A 113 -13.91 -9.94 12.73
CA ALA A 113 -13.73 -8.89 13.73
C ALA A 113 -14.75 -7.75 13.58
N THR A 114 -14.98 -7.28 12.36
CA THR A 114 -15.96 -6.22 12.07
C THR A 114 -17.37 -6.65 12.45
N VAL A 115 -17.76 -7.88 12.09
CA VAL A 115 -19.09 -8.41 12.44
C VAL A 115 -19.24 -8.57 13.95
N ASN A 116 -18.19 -9.04 14.63
CA ASN A 116 -18.21 -9.23 16.07
C ASN A 116 -18.30 -7.90 16.83
N GLU A 117 -17.48 -6.91 16.46
CA GLU A 117 -17.42 -5.63 17.17
C GLU A 117 -18.64 -4.74 16.93
N TYR A 118 -19.23 -4.77 15.73
CA TYR A 118 -20.42 -3.98 15.45
C TYR A 118 -21.72 -4.68 15.86
N PHE A 119 -21.94 -5.92 15.39
CA PHE A 119 -23.23 -6.62 15.56
C PHE A 119 -23.27 -7.50 16.82
N GLY A 120 -22.14 -7.71 17.51
CA GLY A 120 -22.06 -8.60 18.67
C GLY A 120 -22.14 -10.09 18.32
N TRP A 121 -22.14 -10.44 17.03
CA TRP A 121 -22.24 -11.83 16.57
C TRP A 121 -20.91 -12.57 16.69
N PRO A 122 -20.89 -13.91 16.75
CA PRO A 122 -19.64 -14.65 16.75
C PRO A 122 -18.76 -14.32 15.53
N ASN A 123 -17.44 -14.20 15.71
CA ASN A 123 -16.47 -13.96 14.62
C ASN A 123 -16.67 -14.92 13.43
N LEU A 124 -17.07 -16.16 13.72
CA LEU A 124 -17.33 -17.19 12.73
C LEU A 124 -18.39 -16.77 11.69
N VAL A 125 -19.39 -16.00 12.09
CA VAL A 125 -20.45 -15.53 11.17
C VAL A 125 -19.85 -14.62 10.10
N GLY A 126 -18.99 -13.68 10.51
CA GLY A 126 -18.31 -12.78 9.58
C GLY A 126 -17.30 -13.51 8.69
N THR A 127 -16.49 -14.41 9.25
CA THR A 127 -15.49 -15.16 8.46
C THR A 127 -16.14 -16.13 7.47
N VAL A 128 -17.20 -16.86 7.86
CA VAL A 128 -17.95 -17.74 6.95
C VAL A 128 -18.64 -16.92 5.88
N GLY A 129 -19.37 -15.87 6.27
CA GLY A 129 -20.10 -15.02 5.34
C GLY A 129 -19.19 -14.42 4.28
N MET A 130 -18.06 -13.83 4.70
CA MET A 130 -17.08 -13.26 3.77
C MET A 130 -16.44 -14.31 2.87
N THR A 131 -16.08 -15.48 3.42
CA THR A 131 -15.50 -16.58 2.64
C THR A 131 -16.47 -17.04 1.54
N VAL A 132 -17.76 -17.21 1.86
CA VAL A 132 -18.77 -17.63 0.89
C VAL A 132 -18.97 -16.59 -0.20
N ILE A 133 -19.02 -15.30 0.17
CA ILE A 133 -19.13 -14.21 -0.79
C ILE A 133 -17.91 -14.21 -1.73
N VAL A 134 -16.69 -14.24 -1.18
CA VAL A 134 -15.44 -14.27 -1.96
C VAL A 134 -15.37 -15.50 -2.87
N PHE A 135 -15.78 -16.67 -2.37
CA PHE A 135 -15.84 -17.91 -3.16
C PHE A 135 -16.75 -17.73 -4.38
N ILE A 136 -18.01 -17.35 -4.15
CA ILE A 136 -19.02 -17.21 -5.21
C ILE A 136 -18.58 -16.17 -6.25
N THR A 137 -18.08 -15.01 -5.81
CA THR A 137 -17.74 -13.92 -6.72
C THR A 137 -16.50 -14.26 -7.56
N THR A 138 -15.52 -14.95 -6.97
CA THR A 138 -14.30 -15.37 -7.70
C THR A 138 -14.62 -16.39 -8.79
N LEU A 139 -15.70 -17.18 -8.66
CA LEU A 139 -16.15 -18.10 -9.72
C LEU A 139 -16.64 -17.38 -10.99
N PHE A 140 -17.09 -16.12 -10.88
CA PHE A 140 -17.60 -15.35 -12.02
C PHE A 140 -16.51 -14.69 -12.87
N GLY A 141 -15.24 -14.73 -12.42
CA GLY A 141 -14.08 -14.22 -13.14
C GLY A 141 -13.82 -12.72 -12.96
N PHE A 142 -12.62 -12.29 -13.35
CA PHE A 142 -12.03 -10.98 -13.03
C PHE A 142 -12.85 -9.77 -13.47
N ASN A 143 -13.36 -9.78 -14.70
CA ASN A 143 -14.04 -8.60 -15.26
C ASN A 143 -15.27 -8.22 -14.43
N ARG A 144 -16.05 -9.22 -13.99
CA ARG A 144 -17.22 -8.99 -13.12
C ARG A 144 -16.83 -8.56 -11.70
N LEU A 145 -15.65 -8.96 -11.20
CA LEU A 145 -15.14 -8.48 -9.92
C LEU A 145 -14.81 -6.98 -10.00
N ILE A 146 -14.12 -6.55 -11.05
CA ILE A 146 -13.74 -5.14 -11.22
C ILE A 146 -14.97 -4.23 -11.32
N ASP A 147 -16.00 -4.64 -12.05
CA ASP A 147 -17.23 -3.86 -12.25
C ASP A 147 -17.96 -3.57 -10.91
N ILE A 148 -17.81 -4.45 -9.90
CA ILE A 148 -18.42 -4.30 -8.58
C ILE A 148 -17.59 -3.38 -7.68
N ILE A 149 -16.27 -3.37 -7.86
CA ILE A 149 -15.29 -2.85 -6.89
C ILE A 149 -14.86 -1.39 -7.19
N SER A 150 -15.26 -0.82 -8.33
CA SER A 150 -14.61 0.37 -8.89
C SER A 150 -15.03 1.76 -8.33
N TYR A 151 -15.89 1.82 -7.31
CA TYR A 151 -16.35 3.11 -6.74
C TYR A 151 -16.15 3.28 -5.23
N LEU A 152 -15.63 2.27 -4.54
CA LEU A 152 -15.83 2.15 -3.10
C LEU A 152 -14.63 2.61 -2.25
N GLY A 153 -13.40 2.39 -2.72
CA GLY A 153 -12.19 2.87 -2.04
C GLY A 153 -12.19 4.37 -1.68
N PRO A 154 -12.53 5.31 -2.60
CA PRO A 154 -12.60 6.74 -2.27
C PRO A 154 -13.62 7.07 -1.17
N LEU A 155 -14.73 6.32 -1.10
CA LEU A 155 -15.76 6.49 -0.08
C LEU A 155 -15.21 6.07 1.29
N THR A 156 -14.56 4.91 1.37
CA THR A 156 -13.93 4.40 2.59
C THR A 156 -12.95 5.42 3.18
N ILE A 157 -12.07 5.97 2.34
CA ILE A 157 -11.06 6.97 2.76
C ILE A 157 -11.73 8.22 3.32
N LEU A 158 -12.75 8.74 2.63
CA LEU A 158 -13.46 9.92 3.08
C LEU A 158 -14.09 9.70 4.46
N PHE A 159 -14.76 8.57 4.66
CA PHE A 159 -15.37 8.23 5.95
C PHE A 159 -14.32 8.09 7.05
N THR A 160 -13.21 7.38 6.79
CA THR A 160 -12.12 7.22 7.77
C THR A 160 -11.54 8.59 8.18
N ILE A 161 -11.31 9.50 7.25
CA ILE A 161 -10.80 10.85 7.53
C ILE A 161 -11.80 11.66 8.35
N VAL A 162 -13.10 11.63 7.98
CA VAL A 162 -14.15 12.35 8.70
C VAL A 162 -14.30 11.84 10.13
N ILE A 163 -14.33 10.51 10.32
CA ILE A 163 -14.41 9.88 11.64
C ILE A 163 -13.18 10.28 12.47
N ALA A 164 -11.97 10.13 11.93
CA ALA A 164 -10.74 10.50 12.64
C ALA A 164 -10.73 11.98 13.05
N GLY A 165 -11.13 12.89 12.15
CA GLY A 165 -11.19 14.32 12.42
C GLY A 165 -12.18 14.66 13.55
N ILE A 166 -13.40 14.12 13.50
CA ILE A 166 -14.41 14.36 14.55
C ILE A 166 -13.95 13.77 15.88
N SER A 167 -13.43 12.55 15.90
CA SER A 167 -12.96 11.91 17.14
C SER A 167 -11.82 12.71 17.79
N LEU A 168 -10.85 13.18 17.01
CA LEU A 168 -9.75 14.01 17.51
C LEU A 168 -10.26 15.33 18.13
N LEU A 169 -11.26 15.96 17.51
CA LEU A 169 -11.86 17.20 18.02
C LEU A 169 -12.69 16.99 19.29
N LYS A 170 -13.26 15.80 19.50
CA LYS A 170 -14.04 15.47 20.72
C LYS A 170 -13.16 15.22 21.94
N ASN A 171 -11.95 14.71 21.76
CA ASN A 171 -11.05 14.38 22.87
C ASN A 171 -9.57 14.81 22.66
N PRO A 172 -9.29 16.08 22.35
CA PRO A 172 -7.90 16.51 22.07
C PRO A 172 -6.97 16.36 23.28
N GLY A 173 -7.52 16.40 24.51
CA GLY A 173 -6.76 16.23 25.74
C GLY A 173 -6.13 14.84 25.92
N GLY A 174 -6.71 13.80 25.30
CA GLY A 174 -6.20 12.44 25.37
C GLY A 174 -4.77 12.28 24.83
N LEU A 175 -4.34 13.15 23.90
CA LEU A 175 -2.98 13.17 23.36
C LEU A 175 -1.92 13.39 24.44
N ALA A 176 -2.21 14.24 25.45
CA ALA A 176 -1.25 14.56 26.51
C ALA A 176 -0.98 13.35 27.43
N THR A 177 -1.96 12.45 27.56
CA THR A 177 -1.88 11.25 28.41
C THR A 177 -1.53 9.99 27.64
N ALA A 178 -1.44 10.04 26.30
CA ALA A 178 -1.35 8.85 25.45
C ALA A 178 -0.13 7.97 25.78
N ASP A 179 1.04 8.60 25.97
CA ASP A 179 2.28 7.90 26.33
C ASP A 179 2.19 7.20 27.70
N ASP A 180 1.52 7.82 28.68
CA ASP A 180 1.37 7.24 30.02
C ASP A 180 0.39 6.05 30.02
N VAL A 181 -0.68 6.13 29.22
CA VAL A 181 -1.59 5.00 28.98
C VAL A 181 -0.85 3.85 28.29
N LEU A 182 0.00 4.14 27.30
CA LEU A 182 0.79 3.10 26.62
C LEU A 182 1.81 2.44 27.55
N ARG A 183 2.51 3.21 28.40
CA ARG A 183 3.49 2.66 29.37
C ARG A 183 2.85 1.77 30.43
N SER A 184 1.62 2.07 30.84
CA SER A 184 0.87 1.30 31.84
C SER A 184 0.12 0.10 31.25
N SER A 185 -0.05 0.05 29.93
CA SER A 185 -0.74 -1.02 29.22
C SER A 185 0.17 -2.23 29.00
N LYS A 186 -0.41 -3.44 29.06
CA LYS A 186 0.28 -4.71 28.81
C LYS A 186 -0.29 -5.38 27.56
N GLY A 187 0.51 -6.22 26.91
CA GLY A 187 0.05 -7.01 25.75
C GLY A 187 -0.15 -6.19 24.47
N ILE A 188 0.45 -5.00 24.37
CA ILE A 188 0.39 -4.19 23.15
C ILE A 188 1.07 -4.93 22.00
N ILE A 189 0.39 -4.95 20.85
CA ILE A 189 0.85 -5.58 19.62
C ILE A 189 1.55 -4.52 18.75
N TYR A 190 2.84 -4.70 18.49
CA TYR A 190 3.65 -3.74 17.74
C TYR A 190 4.02 -4.24 16.35
N GLY A 191 4.11 -3.34 15.37
CA GLY A 191 4.53 -3.67 14.00
C GLY A 191 6.04 -3.96 13.84
N ALA A 192 6.89 -3.54 14.78
CA ALA A 192 8.35 -3.75 14.71
C ALA A 192 9.01 -3.98 16.09
N GLY A 193 8.23 -4.51 17.05
CA GLY A 193 8.65 -4.65 18.44
C GLY A 193 8.57 -3.33 19.23
N ASN A 194 9.01 -3.37 20.49
CA ASN A 194 8.83 -2.30 21.49
C ASN A 194 10.17 -1.75 22.03
N GLN A 195 11.18 -1.60 21.18
CA GLN A 195 12.47 -1.01 21.57
C GLN A 195 12.48 0.49 21.25
N SER A 196 13.42 1.25 21.83
CA SER A 196 13.49 2.72 21.70
C SER A 196 13.53 3.24 20.25
N PHE A 197 14.06 2.46 19.31
CA PHE A 197 14.14 2.78 17.88
C PHE A 197 13.14 2.01 17.01
N SER A 198 12.30 1.15 17.60
CA SER A 198 11.33 0.35 16.85
C SER A 198 10.32 1.19 16.08
N TRP A 199 10.02 2.43 16.50
CA TRP A 199 9.13 3.33 15.76
C TRP A 199 9.67 3.70 14.36
N VAL A 200 11.00 3.82 14.21
CA VAL A 200 11.64 4.07 12.90
C VAL A 200 11.53 2.83 12.04
N LEU A 201 11.94 1.67 12.59
CA LEU A 201 11.86 0.39 11.87
C LEU A 201 10.43 0.10 11.44
N SER A 202 9.45 0.37 12.30
CA SER A 202 8.03 0.24 12.01
C SER A 202 7.60 1.09 10.81
N ALA A 203 8.03 2.36 10.75
CA ALA A 203 7.76 3.21 9.60
C ALA A 203 8.35 2.62 8.30
N PHE A 204 9.58 2.09 8.35
CA PHE A 204 10.19 1.42 7.20
C PHE A 204 9.42 0.16 6.81
N LEU A 205 9.05 -0.70 7.76
CA LEU A 205 8.31 -1.94 7.50
C LEU A 205 6.91 -1.66 6.94
N PHE A 206 6.23 -0.61 7.43
CA PHE A 206 4.93 -0.18 6.91
C PHE A 206 5.02 0.17 5.41
N VAL A 207 5.98 1.03 5.04
CA VAL A 207 6.18 1.43 3.64
C VAL A 207 6.61 0.23 2.80
N ALA A 208 7.59 -0.54 3.30
CA ALA A 208 8.14 -1.70 2.61
C ALA A 208 7.07 -2.74 2.29
N ASN A 209 6.20 -3.05 3.25
CA ASN A 209 5.08 -3.96 3.07
C ASN A 209 4.16 -3.50 1.92
N ASN A 210 3.78 -2.22 1.92
CA ASN A 210 2.94 -1.63 0.89
C ASN A 210 3.60 -1.63 -0.49
N ILE A 211 4.90 -1.40 -0.55
CA ILE A 211 5.65 -1.29 -1.81
C ILE A 211 5.81 -2.65 -2.51
N VAL A 212 5.78 -3.78 -1.78
CA VAL A 212 5.81 -5.12 -2.39
C VAL A 212 4.68 -5.30 -3.42
N VAL A 213 3.45 -4.93 -3.05
CA VAL A 213 2.29 -4.97 -3.96
C VAL A 213 2.16 -3.69 -4.79
N GLY A 214 2.69 -2.57 -4.28
CA GLY A 214 2.68 -1.27 -4.94
C GLY A 214 3.52 -1.19 -6.22
N VAL A 215 4.69 -1.86 -6.28
CA VAL A 215 5.59 -1.76 -7.45
C VAL A 215 4.92 -2.16 -8.76
N PRO A 216 4.29 -3.35 -8.89
CA PRO A 216 3.59 -3.72 -10.11
C PRO A 216 2.52 -2.71 -10.52
N PHE A 217 1.72 -2.23 -9.57
CA PHE A 217 0.61 -1.33 -9.84
C PHE A 217 1.09 0.06 -10.24
N ILE A 218 1.94 0.69 -9.41
CA ILE A 218 2.39 2.08 -9.61
C ILE A 218 3.21 2.20 -10.91
N THR A 219 4.04 1.21 -11.22
CA THR A 219 4.81 1.21 -12.47
C THR A 219 3.93 1.03 -13.71
N VAL A 220 2.86 0.23 -13.64
CA VAL A 220 1.88 0.13 -14.73
C VAL A 220 1.07 1.42 -14.86
N LEU A 221 0.62 1.99 -13.75
CA LEU A 221 -0.13 3.25 -13.73
C LEU A 221 0.68 4.39 -14.36
N GLY A 222 1.98 4.47 -14.06
CA GLY A 222 2.89 5.45 -14.66
C GLY A 222 2.96 5.41 -16.19
N LYS A 223 2.73 4.24 -16.82
CA LYS A 223 2.72 4.11 -18.30
C LYS A 223 1.62 4.94 -18.95
N SER A 224 0.52 5.19 -18.23
CA SER A 224 -0.64 5.94 -18.72
C SER A 224 -0.50 7.46 -18.61
N ALA A 225 0.58 7.96 -17.99
CA ALA A 225 0.82 9.39 -17.85
C ALA A 225 1.18 10.04 -19.20
N LYS A 226 0.62 11.24 -19.45
CA LYS A 226 0.85 11.98 -20.70
C LYS A 226 2.22 12.67 -20.72
N ASN A 227 2.73 13.03 -19.56
CA ASN A 227 4.07 13.61 -19.40
C ASN A 227 4.71 13.18 -18.08
N LYS A 228 6.04 13.28 -18.01
CA LYS A 228 6.85 12.86 -16.86
C LYS A 228 6.48 13.61 -15.57
N LYS A 229 6.14 14.90 -15.69
CA LYS A 229 5.78 15.75 -14.54
C LYS A 229 4.49 15.28 -13.89
N GLU A 230 3.46 14.94 -14.68
CA GLU A 230 2.20 14.35 -14.20
C GLU A 230 2.44 13.04 -13.45
N ALA A 231 3.29 12.17 -13.99
CA ALA A 231 3.63 10.90 -13.36
C ALA A 231 4.28 11.12 -11.98
N VAL A 232 5.36 11.93 -11.95
CA VAL A 232 6.11 12.21 -10.72
C VAL A 232 5.22 12.88 -9.68
N LEU A 233 4.51 13.95 -10.04
CA LEU A 233 3.63 14.65 -9.11
C LEU A 233 2.48 13.75 -8.64
N GLY A 234 1.93 12.88 -9.50
CA GLY A 234 0.94 11.89 -9.09
C GLY A 234 1.43 10.99 -7.96
N GLY A 235 2.66 10.49 -8.08
CA GLY A 235 3.30 9.70 -7.01
C GLY A 235 3.61 10.50 -5.74
N VAL A 236 4.09 11.74 -5.87
CA VAL A 236 4.37 12.63 -4.73
C VAL A 236 3.09 12.94 -3.96
N PHE A 237 2.03 13.38 -4.64
CA PHE A 237 0.75 13.71 -3.99
C PHE A 237 0.08 12.46 -3.42
N ALA A 238 0.24 11.28 -4.03
CA ALA A 238 -0.21 10.03 -3.43
C ALA A 238 0.43 9.80 -2.05
N GLY A 239 1.77 9.88 -1.97
CA GLY A 239 2.50 9.64 -0.72
C GLY A 239 2.18 10.66 0.37
N ILE A 240 2.06 11.94 0.02
CA ILE A 240 1.66 12.99 0.96
C ILE A 240 0.25 12.74 1.47
N ALA A 241 -0.73 12.56 0.59
CA ALA A 241 -2.13 12.44 0.97
C ALA A 241 -2.41 11.14 1.76
N LEU A 242 -1.79 10.02 1.37
CA LEU A 242 -1.87 8.75 2.11
C LEU A 242 -1.38 8.94 3.55
N MET A 243 -0.19 9.51 3.73
CA MET A 243 0.39 9.64 5.06
C MET A 243 -0.17 10.81 5.86
N ALA A 244 -0.72 11.83 5.23
CA ALA A 244 -1.52 12.85 5.92
C ALA A 244 -2.81 12.25 6.49
N SER A 245 -3.45 11.35 5.75
CA SER A 245 -4.62 10.60 6.24
C SER A 245 -4.21 9.69 7.42
N ALA A 246 -3.07 9.00 7.30
CA ALA A 246 -2.51 8.18 8.38
C ALA A 246 -2.16 9.01 9.61
N LEU A 247 -1.64 10.23 9.44
CA LEU A 247 -1.32 11.14 10.53
C LEU A 247 -2.58 11.52 11.30
N LEU A 248 -3.65 11.93 10.59
CA LEU A 248 -4.91 12.28 11.22
C LEU A 248 -5.49 11.10 11.99
N LEU A 249 -5.49 9.91 11.37
CA LEU A 249 -5.98 8.69 12.01
C LEU A 249 -5.13 8.31 13.24
N ASN A 250 -3.80 8.43 13.14
CA ASN A 250 -2.89 8.19 14.25
C ASN A 250 -3.16 9.13 15.43
N LEU A 251 -3.38 10.43 15.17
CA LEU A 251 -3.71 11.40 16.20
C LEU A 251 -5.06 11.09 16.84
N ALA A 252 -6.08 10.75 16.04
CA ALA A 252 -7.40 10.37 16.55
C ALA A 252 -7.31 9.13 17.46
N MET A 253 -6.55 8.11 17.06
CA MET A 253 -6.37 6.91 17.88
C MET A 253 -5.52 7.15 19.13
N LEU A 254 -4.49 8.00 19.07
CA LEU A 254 -3.74 8.42 20.26
C LEU A 254 -4.64 9.14 21.27
N SER A 255 -5.57 9.95 20.78
CA SER A 255 -6.53 10.68 21.63
C SER A 255 -7.49 9.75 22.39
N GLU A 256 -7.71 8.54 21.88
CA GLU A 256 -8.61 7.53 22.45
C GLU A 256 -7.89 6.21 22.81
N ILE A 257 -6.57 6.27 23.04
CA ILE A 257 -5.70 5.07 23.04
C ILE A 257 -6.14 4.01 24.06
N GLY A 258 -6.65 4.43 25.22
CA GLY A 258 -7.12 3.50 26.27
C GLY A 258 -8.32 2.63 25.86
N GLN A 259 -9.13 3.08 24.89
CA GLN A 259 -10.22 2.30 24.31
C GLN A 259 -9.74 1.55 23.06
N VAL A 260 -8.96 2.22 22.22
CA VAL A 260 -8.47 1.68 20.94
C VAL A 260 -7.62 0.42 21.12
N LEU A 261 -6.82 0.32 22.19
CA LEU A 261 -6.01 -0.88 22.48
C LEU A 261 -6.83 -2.15 22.77
N LYS A 262 -8.15 -2.03 22.99
CA LYS A 262 -9.02 -3.14 23.39
C LYS A 262 -9.83 -3.75 22.24
N VAL A 263 -9.72 -3.17 21.04
CA VAL A 263 -10.49 -3.57 19.86
C VAL A 263 -9.57 -3.94 18.70
N GLN A 264 -10.08 -4.73 17.77
CA GLN A 264 -9.42 -5.10 16.52
C GLN A 264 -9.79 -4.15 15.36
N VAL A 265 -10.91 -3.41 15.46
CA VAL A 265 -11.33 -2.42 14.45
C VAL A 265 -11.42 -1.01 15.06
N PRO A 266 -10.29 -0.34 15.34
CA PRO A 266 -10.24 0.98 15.97
C PRO A 266 -11.16 2.05 15.37
N VAL A 267 -11.23 2.16 14.04
CA VAL A 267 -12.03 3.22 13.39
C VAL A 267 -13.53 2.98 13.59
N LEU A 268 -13.96 1.72 13.71
CA LEU A 268 -15.35 1.38 14.01
C LEU A 268 -15.73 1.80 15.45
N LEU A 269 -14.82 1.63 16.41
CA LEU A 269 -14.98 2.15 17.76
C LEU A 269 -15.07 3.69 17.73
N LEU A 270 -14.16 4.36 17.02
CA LEU A 270 -14.19 5.82 16.88
C LEU A 270 -15.51 6.30 16.27
N ALA A 271 -16.01 5.61 15.25
CA ALA A 271 -17.31 5.88 14.64
C ALA A 271 -18.47 5.74 15.65
N GLY A 272 -18.43 4.70 16.48
CA GLY A 272 -19.43 4.43 17.52
C GLY A 272 -19.46 5.53 18.60
N ASN A 273 -18.30 6.07 18.96
CA ASN A 273 -18.18 7.21 19.87
C ASN A 273 -18.75 8.52 19.29
N ILE A 274 -18.96 8.59 17.97
CA ILE A 274 -19.64 9.71 17.33
C ILE A 274 -21.15 9.48 17.31
N SER A 275 -21.61 8.38 16.69
CA SER A 275 -23.00 7.94 16.74
C SER A 275 -23.15 6.50 16.25
N THR A 276 -24.19 5.80 16.72
CA THR A 276 -24.55 4.45 16.26
C THR A 276 -24.86 4.37 14.77
N ILE A 277 -25.40 5.45 14.19
CA ILE A 277 -25.73 5.52 12.75
C ILE A 277 -24.44 5.56 11.92
N ILE A 278 -23.46 6.36 12.34
CA ILE A 278 -22.17 6.44 11.63
C ILE A 278 -21.43 5.12 11.70
N SER A 279 -21.38 4.46 12.87
CA SER A 279 -20.75 3.14 12.99
C SER A 279 -21.50 2.06 12.20
N PHE A 280 -22.83 2.14 12.08
CA PHE A 280 -23.61 1.25 11.22
C PHE A 280 -23.14 1.31 9.77
N PHE A 281 -23.21 2.50 9.18
CA PHE A 281 -22.82 2.67 7.78
C PHE A 281 -21.32 2.39 7.57
N PHE A 282 -20.48 2.79 8.53
CA PHE A 282 -19.06 2.49 8.46
C PHE A 282 -18.77 0.99 8.51
N SER A 283 -19.50 0.20 9.30
CA SER A 283 -19.35 -1.26 9.32
C SER A 283 -19.67 -1.89 7.96
N LEU A 284 -20.69 -1.39 7.26
CA LEU A 284 -21.05 -1.86 5.93
C LEU A 284 -19.99 -1.49 4.88
N ILE A 285 -19.50 -0.25 4.94
CA ILE A 285 -18.40 0.23 4.08
C ILE A 285 -17.14 -0.62 4.34
N LEU A 286 -16.82 -0.90 5.60
CA LEU A 286 -15.63 -1.70 5.94
C LEU A 286 -15.77 -3.15 5.48
N LEU A 287 -16.93 -3.79 5.63
CA LEU A 287 -17.18 -5.14 5.12
C LEU A 287 -17.08 -5.20 3.59
N GLU A 288 -17.55 -4.16 2.92
CA GLU A 288 -17.39 -4.01 1.49
C GLU A 288 -15.91 -3.85 1.11
N GLU A 289 -15.15 -2.98 1.78
CA GLU A 289 -13.71 -2.79 1.52
C GLU A 289 -12.90 -4.08 1.74
N ILE A 290 -13.29 -4.85 2.75
CA ILE A 290 -12.72 -6.18 3.02
C ILE A 290 -12.99 -7.11 1.83
N PHE A 291 -14.22 -7.14 1.33
CA PHE A 291 -14.60 -7.94 0.17
C PHE A 291 -13.83 -7.49 -1.09
N SER A 292 -13.76 -6.18 -1.32
CA SER A 292 -13.15 -5.54 -2.48
C SER A 292 -11.65 -5.81 -2.57
N THR A 293 -11.01 -6.08 -1.43
CA THR A 293 -9.62 -6.56 -1.35
C THR A 293 -9.53 -8.08 -1.46
N ALA A 294 -10.34 -8.82 -0.69
CA ALA A 294 -10.24 -10.28 -0.59
C ALA A 294 -10.52 -11.00 -1.92
N ALA A 295 -11.50 -10.54 -2.69
CA ALA A 295 -11.90 -11.20 -3.93
C ALA A 295 -10.86 -11.07 -5.05
N PRO A 296 -10.33 -9.87 -5.39
CA PRO A 296 -9.26 -9.73 -6.39
C PRO A 296 -7.96 -10.43 -5.98
N MET A 297 -7.62 -10.42 -4.68
CA MET A 297 -6.46 -11.13 -4.15
C MET A 297 -6.61 -12.64 -4.37
N THR A 298 -7.75 -13.22 -3.96
CA THR A 298 -8.06 -14.65 -4.16
C THR A 298 -8.04 -15.02 -5.64
N TRP A 299 -8.62 -14.16 -6.50
CA TRP A 299 -8.58 -14.34 -7.95
C TRP A 299 -7.14 -14.35 -8.49
N THR A 300 -6.31 -13.42 -8.04
CA THR A 300 -4.90 -13.28 -8.47
C THR A 300 -4.11 -14.55 -8.12
N VAL A 301 -4.31 -15.09 -6.92
CA VAL A 301 -3.64 -16.33 -6.50
C VAL A 301 -4.11 -17.53 -7.32
N ALA A 302 -5.43 -17.68 -7.50
CA ALA A 302 -5.97 -18.75 -8.32
C ALA A 302 -5.39 -18.68 -9.74
N TYR A 303 -5.43 -17.51 -10.38
CA TYR A 303 -4.92 -17.32 -11.73
C TYR A 303 -3.41 -17.63 -11.86
N SER A 304 -2.61 -17.20 -10.88
CA SER A 304 -1.17 -17.50 -10.84
C SER A 304 -0.87 -19.00 -10.68
N LEU A 305 -1.71 -19.75 -9.96
CA LEU A 305 -1.52 -21.19 -9.77
C LEU A 305 -2.01 -22.04 -10.95
N VAL A 306 -3.11 -21.64 -11.59
CA VAL A 306 -3.71 -22.48 -12.65
C VAL A 306 -3.09 -22.22 -14.03
N GLY A 307 -2.67 -20.98 -14.28
CA GLY A 307 -2.16 -20.54 -15.59
C GLY A 307 -3.26 -20.28 -16.62
N ARG A 308 -2.89 -19.63 -17.74
CA ARG A 308 -3.83 -19.12 -18.76
C ARG A 308 -4.68 -20.18 -19.47
N ASN A 309 -4.19 -21.42 -19.55
CA ASN A 309 -4.79 -22.48 -20.39
C ASN A 309 -5.53 -23.55 -19.57
N ALA A 310 -5.92 -23.23 -18.34
CA ALA A 310 -6.50 -24.24 -17.46
C ALA A 310 -7.96 -24.57 -17.75
N SER A 311 -8.35 -25.81 -17.48
CA SER A 311 -9.76 -26.21 -17.54
C SER A 311 -10.59 -25.50 -16.46
N LYS A 312 -11.86 -25.20 -16.77
CA LYS A 312 -12.81 -24.58 -15.83
C LYS A 312 -12.93 -25.38 -14.52
N ASN A 313 -12.85 -26.71 -14.59
CA ASN A 313 -12.94 -27.58 -13.40
C ASN A 313 -11.71 -27.44 -12.50
N LYS A 314 -10.50 -27.38 -13.07
CA LYS A 314 -9.27 -27.15 -12.30
C LYS A 314 -9.29 -25.79 -11.61
N TYR A 315 -9.77 -24.76 -12.31
CA TYR A 315 -9.92 -23.40 -11.75
C TYR A 315 -10.89 -23.38 -10.56
N ARG A 316 -12.07 -23.99 -10.69
CA ARG A 316 -13.07 -24.11 -9.61
C ARG A 316 -12.53 -24.84 -8.39
N LEU A 317 -11.81 -25.95 -8.60
CA LEU A 317 -11.24 -26.75 -7.52
C LEU A 317 -10.15 -25.97 -6.75
N ILE A 318 -9.32 -25.20 -7.46
CA ILE A 318 -8.29 -24.37 -6.81
C ILE A 318 -8.93 -23.23 -6.01
N ILE A 319 -9.96 -22.56 -6.52
CA ILE A 319 -10.67 -21.53 -5.74
C ILE A 319 -11.28 -22.15 -4.48
N LEU A 320 -11.94 -23.30 -4.61
CA LEU A 320 -12.52 -24.00 -3.47
C LEU A 320 -11.45 -24.31 -2.41
N ALA A 321 -10.33 -24.91 -2.83
CA ALA A 321 -9.21 -25.20 -1.92
C ALA A 321 -8.66 -23.93 -1.26
N LEU A 322 -8.42 -22.87 -2.05
CA LEU A 322 -7.91 -21.59 -1.53
C LEU A 322 -8.86 -21.01 -0.48
N THR A 323 -10.15 -20.91 -0.78
CA THR A 323 -11.13 -20.34 0.16
C THR A 323 -11.30 -21.15 1.44
N ILE A 324 -11.23 -22.48 1.37
CA ILE A 324 -11.24 -23.34 2.58
C ILE A 324 -10.01 -23.10 3.44
N ILE A 325 -8.81 -23.07 2.84
CA ILE A 325 -7.57 -22.83 3.59
C ILE A 325 -7.58 -21.41 4.16
N THR A 326 -8.01 -20.41 3.37
CA THR A 326 -8.18 -19.03 3.82
C THR A 326 -9.09 -18.96 5.04
N PHE A 327 -10.25 -19.62 4.99
CA PHE A 327 -11.19 -19.69 6.10
C PHE A 327 -10.55 -20.28 7.36
N VAL A 328 -9.85 -21.42 7.25
CA VAL A 328 -9.20 -22.07 8.39
C VAL A 328 -8.15 -21.16 9.03
N ILE A 329 -7.27 -20.55 8.25
CA ILE A 329 -6.21 -19.67 8.78
C ILE A 329 -6.80 -18.36 9.32
N SER A 330 -7.89 -17.85 8.73
CA SER A 330 -8.53 -16.59 9.13
C SER A 330 -9.17 -16.62 10.53
N GLN A 331 -9.24 -17.78 11.17
CA GLN A 331 -9.70 -17.88 12.56
C GLN A 331 -8.67 -17.32 13.57
N VAL A 332 -7.43 -17.09 13.14
CA VAL A 332 -6.46 -16.32 13.92
C VAL A 332 -6.94 -14.86 14.01
N PRO A 333 -6.82 -14.20 15.19
CA PRO A 333 -7.27 -12.81 15.35
C PRO A 333 -6.64 -11.86 14.33
N PHE A 334 -7.48 -10.97 13.77
CA PHE A 334 -7.12 -10.01 12.74
C PHE A 334 -5.87 -9.20 13.11
N GLY A 335 -5.82 -8.68 14.34
CA GLY A 335 -4.66 -7.95 14.83
C GLY A 335 -3.36 -8.76 14.84
N GLN A 336 -3.42 -10.06 15.17
CA GLN A 336 -2.24 -10.92 15.20
C GLN A 336 -1.75 -11.25 13.78
N LEU A 337 -2.69 -11.46 12.85
CA LEU A 337 -2.33 -11.68 11.45
C LEU A 337 -1.61 -10.47 10.86
N VAL A 338 -2.11 -9.26 11.10
CA VAL A 338 -1.45 -7.99 10.72
C VAL A 338 -0.05 -7.91 11.33
N ALA A 339 0.08 -8.20 12.63
CA ALA A 339 1.33 -8.08 13.37
C ALA A 339 2.43 -9.07 12.97
N VAL A 340 2.05 -10.18 12.34
CA VAL A 340 3.00 -11.21 11.90
C VAL A 340 3.29 -11.06 10.42
N ILE A 341 2.24 -11.02 9.59
CA ILE A 341 2.38 -11.11 8.13
C ILE A 341 2.97 -9.81 7.55
N TYR A 342 2.52 -8.64 8.02
CA TYR A 342 2.98 -7.38 7.44
C TYR A 342 4.43 -7.06 7.81
N PRO A 343 4.91 -7.28 9.05
CA PRO A 343 6.33 -7.08 9.35
C PRO A 343 7.24 -8.04 8.58
N ILE A 344 6.87 -9.33 8.46
CA ILE A 344 7.63 -10.30 7.64
C ILE A 344 7.73 -9.82 6.19
N THR A 345 6.61 -9.38 5.61
CA THR A 345 6.59 -8.82 4.26
C THR A 345 7.35 -7.50 4.18
N GLY A 346 7.30 -6.69 5.22
CA GLY A 346 8.07 -5.46 5.37
C GLY A 346 9.57 -5.72 5.28
N TYR A 347 10.11 -6.76 5.92
CA TYR A 347 11.53 -7.08 5.81
C TYR A 347 11.92 -7.45 4.37
N ILE A 348 11.08 -8.19 3.65
CA ILE A 348 11.28 -8.48 2.22
C ILE A 348 11.19 -7.20 1.38
N GLY A 349 10.22 -6.34 1.68
CA GLY A 349 10.04 -5.05 1.03
C GLY A 349 11.18 -4.06 1.29
N VAL A 350 11.87 -4.16 2.44
CA VAL A 350 13.05 -3.33 2.72
C VAL A 350 14.17 -3.67 1.74
N ILE A 351 14.39 -4.96 1.45
CA ILE A 351 15.34 -5.39 0.42
C ILE A 351 14.94 -4.80 -0.95
N LEU A 352 13.64 -4.86 -1.29
CA LEU A 352 13.11 -4.28 -2.52
C LEU A 352 13.36 -2.76 -2.59
N ILE A 353 13.12 -2.01 -1.51
CA ILE A 353 13.37 -0.56 -1.45
C ILE A 353 14.85 -0.25 -1.67
N PHE A 354 15.76 -0.99 -1.02
CA PHE A 354 17.20 -0.81 -1.22
C PHE A 354 17.62 -1.07 -2.66
N LEU A 355 17.05 -2.08 -3.31
CA LEU A 355 17.31 -2.37 -4.72
C LEU A 355 16.78 -1.26 -5.64
N ILE A 356 15.58 -0.73 -5.38
CA ILE A 356 15.02 0.40 -6.13
C ILE A 356 15.93 1.63 -6.00
N ILE A 357 16.24 2.06 -4.77
CA ILE A 357 17.05 3.24 -4.52
C ILE A 357 18.47 3.06 -5.08
N GLY A 358 19.09 1.91 -4.84
CA GLY A 358 20.43 1.61 -5.34
C GLY A 358 20.50 1.63 -6.86
N ARG A 359 19.47 1.12 -7.54
CA ARG A 359 19.38 1.15 -9.00
C ARG A 359 19.24 2.57 -9.54
N GLU A 360 18.38 3.38 -8.94
CA GLU A 360 18.20 4.78 -9.34
C GLU A 360 19.48 5.61 -9.15
N ILE A 361 20.23 5.38 -8.06
CA ILE A 361 21.54 6.02 -7.85
C ILE A 361 22.54 5.58 -8.93
N TYR A 362 22.62 4.27 -9.22
CA TYR A 362 23.50 3.74 -10.25
C TYR A 362 23.20 4.34 -11.63
N ASP A 363 21.93 4.38 -12.03
CA ASP A 363 21.52 4.91 -13.32
C ASP A 363 21.76 6.42 -13.42
N PHE A 364 21.57 7.16 -12.32
CA PHE A 364 21.92 8.59 -12.24
C PHE A 364 23.42 8.85 -12.42
N VAL A 365 24.28 8.12 -11.69
CA VAL A 365 25.74 8.27 -11.80
C VAL A 365 26.24 7.90 -13.19
N LYS A 366 25.70 6.83 -13.79
CA LYS A 366 26.06 6.40 -15.15
C LYS A 366 25.68 7.46 -16.19
N HIS A 367 24.50 8.06 -16.06
CA HIS A 367 24.05 9.10 -16.99
C HIS A 367 24.94 10.35 -16.93
N ASN A 368 25.32 10.81 -15.74
CA ASN A 368 26.19 11.97 -15.59
C ASN A 368 27.57 11.73 -16.20
N ARG A 369 28.19 10.57 -15.92
CA ARG A 369 29.47 10.19 -16.54
C ARG A 369 29.40 10.15 -18.08
N SER A 370 28.30 9.62 -18.64
CA SER A 370 28.14 9.59 -20.10
C SER A 370 28.00 11.00 -20.70
N THR A 371 27.41 11.93 -19.96
CA THR A 371 27.21 13.32 -20.39
C THR A 371 28.53 14.10 -20.31
N GLU A 372 29.30 13.92 -19.24
CA GLU A 372 30.66 14.47 -19.08
C GLU A 372 31.58 14.00 -20.21
N ASN A 373 31.65 12.68 -20.45
CA ASN A 373 32.47 12.13 -21.54
C ASN A 373 32.06 12.68 -22.91
N SER A 374 30.76 12.87 -23.16
CA SER A 374 30.26 13.42 -24.43
C SER A 374 30.62 14.90 -24.58
N ALA A 375 30.59 15.66 -23.49
CA ALA A 375 31.01 17.06 -23.48
C ALA A 375 32.52 17.21 -23.74
N GLU A 376 33.33 16.37 -23.10
CA GLU A 376 34.79 16.33 -23.29
C GLU A 376 35.17 15.94 -24.74
N LEU A 377 34.49 14.95 -25.33
CA LEU A 377 34.65 14.58 -26.74
C LEU A 377 34.30 15.75 -27.68
N ALA A 378 33.20 16.47 -27.40
CA ALA A 378 32.80 17.62 -28.21
C ALA A 378 33.78 18.80 -28.10
N GLU A 379 34.37 19.02 -26.92
CA GLU A 379 35.39 20.04 -26.69
C GLU A 379 36.69 19.68 -27.44
N ASN A 380 37.16 18.44 -27.32
CA ASN A 380 38.35 17.95 -28.02
C ASN A 380 38.22 18.04 -29.56
N MET A 381 37.03 17.75 -30.11
CA MET A 381 36.77 17.94 -31.53
C MET A 381 36.84 19.42 -31.97
N LYS A 382 36.34 20.36 -31.14
CA LYS A 382 36.43 21.80 -31.45
C LYS A 382 37.88 22.28 -31.43
N VAL A 383 38.68 21.84 -30.47
CA VAL A 383 40.11 22.17 -30.39
C VAL A 383 40.88 21.59 -31.58
N GLY A 384 40.58 20.34 -31.97
CA GLY A 384 41.16 19.72 -33.17
C GLY A 384 40.87 20.51 -34.45
N LEU A 385 39.60 20.87 -34.68
CA LEU A 385 39.20 21.67 -35.85
C LEU A 385 39.82 23.08 -35.86
N ALA A 386 39.99 23.71 -34.70
CA ALA A 386 40.65 25.01 -34.60
C ALA A 386 42.17 24.93 -34.91
N ASN A 387 42.82 23.84 -34.50
CA ASN A 387 44.23 23.59 -34.77
C ASN A 387 44.50 23.22 -36.23
N ASP A 388 43.58 22.53 -36.89
CA ASP A 388 43.70 22.24 -38.33
C ASP A 388 43.47 23.51 -39.17
N ALA A 389 42.50 24.35 -38.80
CA ALA A 389 42.24 25.63 -39.50
C ALA A 389 43.37 26.67 -39.37
N THR A 390 44.29 26.49 -38.42
CA THR A 390 45.47 27.35 -38.22
C THR A 390 46.73 26.80 -38.89
N LYS A 391 46.75 25.54 -39.33
CA LYS A 391 47.84 24.94 -40.12
C LYS A 391 47.72 25.17 -41.63
N ASP A 392 46.52 25.46 -42.12
CA ASP A 392 46.25 25.79 -43.54
C ASP A 392 46.38 27.30 -43.86
N LYS A 393 46.92 28.10 -42.94
CA LYS A 393 47.33 29.50 -43.15
C LYS A 393 48.84 29.60 -42.99
#